data_AF-A0A8T5GJ48-F1
#
_entry.id   AF-A0A8T5GJ48-F1
#
_cell.length_a   1.000
_cell.length_b   1.000
_cell.length_c   1.000
_cell.angle_alpha   90.00
_cell.angle_beta   90.00
_cell.angle_gamma   90.00
#
_symmetry.space_group_name_H-M   'P 1'
#
loop_
_entity.id
_entity.type
_entity.pdbx_description
1 polymer ?
#
loop_
_entity_poly.entity_id
_entity_poly.type
_entity_poly.pdbx_seq_one_letter_code
_entity_poly.pdbx_strand_id
1 'polypeptide(L)'
;MGRLMVRELINIEAVDRAFGAVDVLRDINLKVNDGDRIGIVGHNGAGKTTLLNTISEQKQDTGDIDFAPGIRIAYLTQIRDLESDSTIEQELGRKGRQFQELEDEIASIEARMVDPAFYEGDWEPVMEHYAQLQQTLAASGGGNVAGIAKGILERLGLDKHPMDMAVNKLSGGEQAKLALARQLVGLNGIDVIFLDEPTNHLDIQTTEWLEDFMRTFKGAQLIVSHDRYFLDQVCTRIVEVDNLRAWPWKGNYSQFLKQKEASEASLGDMINTIEKKIQSTMGALSQMKRANKYDKSISAKHKMIERMQQELKALRARMPKKRKNLVFSLEATDKGSMDVLMIEDGTMTFEGLERPILKKQSLEVRKGDRIGIVGGNGQGKTTLLKIINGDLKLDSGVFDLAPGCEIGYFHQDHATLDFSLSPVEQIEKLRPDFQYGDIRAALGRFQFSGEQVTTKLSQLSGGERARVALLKLLLEENNLLLMDEPTNHLDMDSKDPLEEALINYT
;
A
#
# COMPACT_ATOMS: atom_id res chain seq x y z
N MET A 1 -0.99 -41.65 5.78
CA MET A 1 -0.52 -40.27 5.56
C MET A 1 -1.44 -39.33 6.33
N GLY A 2 -1.10 -39.02 7.58
CA GLY A 2 -1.83 -38.03 8.36
C GLY A 2 -1.66 -36.67 7.71
N ARG A 3 -2.76 -36.02 7.36
CA ARG A 3 -2.77 -34.61 6.96
C ARG A 3 -2.23 -33.84 8.18
N LEU A 4 -1.02 -33.29 8.10
CA LEU A 4 -0.50 -32.36 9.09
C LEU A 4 -1.55 -31.26 9.23
N MET A 5 -2.27 -31.23 10.35
CA MET A 5 -3.18 -30.13 10.66
C MET A 5 -2.30 -28.92 10.89
N VAL A 6 -2.39 -27.94 10.00
CA VAL A 6 -1.75 -26.64 10.20
C VAL A 6 -2.41 -26.00 11.42
N ARG A 7 -1.60 -25.52 12.37
CA ARG A 7 -2.10 -24.85 13.58
C ARG A 7 -2.83 -23.56 13.17
N GLU A 8 -4.07 -23.41 13.57
CA GLU A 8 -4.81 -22.14 13.45
C GLU A 8 -4.25 -21.17 14.50
N LEU A 9 -3.86 -19.96 14.07
CA LEU A 9 -3.26 -18.94 14.93
C LEU A 9 -4.27 -17.84 15.28
N ILE A 10 -5.06 -17.39 14.30
CA ILE A 10 -6.08 -16.36 14.48
C ILE A 10 -7.36 -16.77 13.76
N ASN A 11 -8.49 -16.69 14.45
CA ASN A 11 -9.82 -16.88 13.90
C ASN A 11 -10.63 -15.59 14.05
N ILE A 12 -11.20 -15.10 12.95
CA ILE A 12 -12.01 -13.88 12.90
C ILE A 12 -13.38 -14.28 12.36
N GLU A 13 -14.43 -14.09 13.16
CA GLU A 13 -15.79 -14.50 12.82
C GLU A 13 -16.78 -13.33 12.96
N ALA A 14 -17.50 -13.06 11.87
CA ALA A 14 -18.56 -12.05 11.79
C ALA A 14 -18.17 -10.67 12.35
N VAL A 15 -16.92 -10.23 12.11
CA VAL A 15 -16.40 -8.98 12.68
C VAL A 15 -16.90 -7.75 11.94
N ASP A 16 -17.43 -6.80 12.71
CA ASP A 16 -17.85 -5.47 12.25
C ASP A 16 -17.00 -4.38 12.92
N ARG A 17 -16.73 -3.31 12.17
CA ARG A 17 -16.02 -2.12 12.66
C ARG A 17 -16.54 -0.85 12.01
N ALA A 18 -16.91 0.13 12.82
CA ALA A 18 -17.37 1.45 12.42
C ALA A 18 -16.59 2.56 13.14
N PHE A 19 -16.52 3.73 12.51
CA PHE A 19 -16.04 4.97 13.13
C PHE A 19 -17.16 6.00 13.12
N GLY A 20 -17.75 6.24 14.30
CA GLY A 20 -18.90 7.11 14.42
C GLY A 20 -20.12 6.53 13.68
N ALA A 21 -20.58 7.20 12.63
CA ALA A 21 -21.72 6.76 11.81
C ALA A 21 -21.30 6.02 10.52
N VAL A 22 -20.01 5.81 10.30
CA VAL A 22 -19.49 5.23 9.06
C VAL A 22 -18.97 3.82 9.33
N ASP A 23 -19.64 2.83 8.75
CA ASP A 23 -19.16 1.44 8.72
C ASP A 23 -17.92 1.35 7.82
N VAL A 24 -16.87 0.68 8.30
CA VAL A 24 -15.64 0.43 7.54
C VAL A 24 -15.47 -1.05 7.24
N LEU A 25 -15.79 -1.92 8.19
CA LEU A 25 -15.75 -3.37 8.03
C LEU A 25 -17.08 -3.98 8.46
N ARG A 26 -17.53 -4.98 7.73
CA ARG A 26 -18.79 -5.67 7.99
C ARG A 26 -18.71 -7.14 7.59
N ASP A 27 -19.11 -8.01 8.50
CA ASP A 27 -19.22 -9.46 8.31
C ASP A 27 -17.88 -10.05 7.84
N ILE A 28 -16.79 -9.61 8.49
CA ILE A 28 -15.43 -10.08 8.17
C ILE A 28 -15.24 -11.47 8.75
N ASN A 29 -14.87 -12.42 7.88
CA ASN A 29 -14.58 -13.79 8.24
C ASN A 29 -13.21 -14.17 7.67
N LEU A 30 -12.24 -14.45 8.52
CA LEU A 30 -10.87 -14.74 8.11
C LEU A 30 -10.19 -15.69 9.10
N LYS A 31 -9.48 -16.68 8.57
CA LYS A 31 -8.64 -17.61 9.34
C LYS A 31 -7.19 -17.39 8.96
N VAL A 32 -6.30 -17.28 9.94
CA VAL A 32 -4.85 -17.20 9.78
C VAL A 32 -4.24 -18.45 10.37
N ASN A 33 -3.55 -19.23 9.54
CA ASN A 33 -2.87 -20.44 9.96
C ASN A 33 -1.36 -20.22 10.00
N ASP A 34 -0.67 -21.08 10.73
CA ASP A 34 0.79 -21.09 10.78
C ASP A 34 1.43 -21.18 9.39
N GLY A 35 2.42 -20.31 9.14
CA GLY A 35 3.10 -20.16 7.85
C GLY A 35 2.30 -19.49 6.72
N ASP A 36 1.08 -19.00 6.98
CA ASP A 36 0.32 -18.26 5.96
C ASP A 36 1.03 -16.94 5.59
N ARG A 37 1.07 -16.63 4.29
CA ARG A 37 1.57 -15.33 3.79
C ARG A 37 0.44 -14.61 3.07
N ILE A 38 -0.28 -13.79 3.82
CA ILE A 38 -1.52 -13.14 3.39
C ILE A 38 -1.22 -11.71 2.97
N GLY A 39 -1.43 -11.41 1.69
CA GLY A 39 -1.44 -10.04 1.19
C GLY A 39 -2.84 -9.44 1.29
N ILE A 40 -2.99 -8.32 1.98
CA ILE A 40 -4.26 -7.58 2.09
C ILE A 40 -4.24 -6.47 1.04
N VAL A 41 -5.17 -6.56 0.08
CA VAL A 41 -5.32 -5.62 -1.03
C VAL A 41 -6.70 -5.00 -0.99
N GLY A 42 -6.88 -3.89 -1.70
CA GLY A 42 -8.15 -3.18 -1.73
C GLY A 42 -7.93 -1.69 -1.99
N HIS A 43 -9.01 -1.00 -2.31
CA HIS A 43 -8.93 0.42 -2.64
C HIS A 43 -8.56 1.28 -1.42
N ASN A 44 -8.20 2.52 -1.66
CA ASN A 44 -7.96 3.46 -0.56
C ASN A 44 -9.26 3.80 0.16
N GLY A 45 -9.18 3.81 1.50
CA GLY A 45 -10.36 3.89 2.36
C GLY A 45 -11.22 2.63 2.38
N ALA A 46 -10.79 1.51 1.77
CA ALA A 46 -11.51 0.23 1.89
C ALA A 46 -11.47 -0.36 3.30
N GLY A 47 -10.54 0.11 4.15
CA GLY A 47 -10.35 -0.40 5.51
C GLY A 47 -9.21 -1.40 5.67
N LYS A 48 -8.18 -1.41 4.80
CA LYS A 48 -7.02 -2.32 4.88
C LYS A 48 -6.26 -2.20 6.21
N THR A 49 -5.75 -1.01 6.51
CA THR A 49 -5.09 -0.70 7.79
C THR A 49 -6.05 -0.87 8.96
N THR A 50 -7.33 -0.50 8.79
CA THR A 50 -8.36 -0.73 9.81
C THR A 50 -8.52 -2.20 10.13
N LEU A 51 -8.58 -3.08 9.13
CA LEU A 51 -8.68 -4.52 9.30
C LEU A 51 -7.46 -5.04 10.06
N LEU A 52 -6.27 -4.62 9.64
CA LEU A 52 -5.02 -5.03 10.25
C LEU A 52 -4.96 -4.61 11.74
N ASN A 53 -5.29 -3.35 12.05
CA ASN A 53 -5.36 -2.82 13.42
C ASN A 53 -6.47 -3.46 14.26
N THR A 54 -7.66 -3.67 13.69
CA THR A 54 -8.79 -4.30 14.39
C THR A 54 -8.44 -5.73 14.80
N ILE A 55 -7.75 -6.49 13.93
CA ILE A 55 -7.26 -7.82 14.27
C ILE A 55 -6.20 -7.72 15.36
N SER A 56 -5.14 -6.93 15.16
CA SER A 56 -4.01 -6.91 16.10
C SER A 56 -4.37 -6.38 17.48
N GLU A 57 -5.26 -5.39 17.56
CA GLU A 57 -5.66 -4.75 18.82
C GLU A 57 -6.94 -5.36 19.41
N GLN A 58 -7.57 -6.34 18.73
CA GLN A 58 -8.87 -6.91 19.10
C GLN A 58 -9.93 -5.82 19.41
N LYS A 59 -10.00 -4.81 18.54
CA LYS A 59 -10.93 -3.67 18.64
C LYS A 59 -12.04 -3.76 17.61
N GLN A 60 -12.91 -4.74 17.76
CA GLN A 60 -14.15 -4.90 16.99
C GLN A 60 -15.36 -4.34 17.74
N ASP A 61 -16.41 -3.98 17.00
CA ASP A 61 -17.68 -3.53 17.59
C ASP A 61 -18.67 -4.69 17.75
N THR A 62 -18.57 -5.70 16.87
CA THR A 62 -19.34 -6.95 16.89
C THR A 62 -18.49 -8.07 16.29
N GLY A 63 -18.79 -9.32 16.65
CA GLY A 63 -18.03 -10.50 16.22
C GLY A 63 -16.87 -10.84 17.15
N ASP A 64 -16.19 -11.94 16.83
CA ASP A 64 -15.18 -12.54 17.70
C ASP A 64 -13.83 -12.61 16.97
N ILE A 65 -12.74 -12.31 17.71
CA ILE A 65 -11.36 -12.40 17.26
C ILE A 65 -10.58 -13.24 18.27
N ASP A 66 -10.39 -14.51 17.95
CA ASP A 66 -9.72 -15.47 18.82
C ASP A 66 -8.28 -15.69 18.39
N PHE A 67 -7.37 -15.54 19.33
CA PHE A 67 -5.96 -15.86 19.16
C PHE A 67 -5.64 -17.20 19.82
N ALA A 68 -4.82 -18.01 19.16
CA ALA A 68 -4.34 -19.24 19.77
C ALA A 68 -3.53 -18.91 21.05
N PRO A 69 -3.65 -19.72 22.12
CA PRO A 69 -2.97 -19.43 23.38
C PRO A 69 -1.45 -19.33 23.20
N GLY A 70 -0.87 -18.29 23.81
CA GLY A 70 0.58 -18.07 23.87
C GLY A 70 1.25 -17.70 22.54
N ILE A 71 0.50 -17.25 21.52
CA ILE A 71 1.11 -16.77 20.28
C ILE A 71 1.79 -15.41 20.51
N ARG A 72 2.94 -15.22 19.85
CA ARG A 72 3.63 -13.94 19.79
C ARG A 72 3.32 -13.24 18.49
N ILE A 73 2.94 -11.97 18.60
CA ILE A 73 2.58 -11.13 17.48
C ILE A 73 3.59 -10.00 17.38
N ALA A 74 4.02 -9.59 16.19
CA ALA A 74 4.74 -8.34 16.00
C ALA A 74 4.02 -7.43 15.02
N TYR A 75 3.99 -6.13 15.30
CA TYR A 75 3.45 -5.11 14.40
C TYR A 75 4.58 -4.21 13.91
N LEU A 76 4.77 -4.16 12.59
CA LEU A 76 5.72 -3.26 11.94
C LEU A 76 4.98 -1.99 11.51
N THR A 77 5.20 -0.90 12.25
CA THR A 77 4.58 0.39 11.97
C THR A 77 5.35 1.15 10.89
N GLN A 78 4.62 1.97 10.13
CA GLN A 78 5.19 2.92 9.16
C GLN A 78 6.07 3.98 9.83
N ILE A 79 5.88 4.20 11.14
CA ILE A 79 6.61 5.22 11.91
C ILE A 79 8.03 4.72 12.16
N ARG A 80 8.95 5.23 11.34
CA ARG A 80 10.40 5.03 11.44
C ARG A 80 11.05 6.08 12.35
N ASP A 81 10.36 6.52 13.40
CA ASP A 81 10.92 7.47 14.34
C ASP A 81 12.12 6.81 15.02
N LEU A 82 13.30 7.35 14.73
CA LEU A 82 14.54 7.04 15.41
C LEU A 82 14.86 8.22 16.32
N GLU A 83 15.34 7.95 17.53
CA GLU A 83 15.83 9.04 18.38
C GLU A 83 17.14 9.54 17.80
N SER A 84 17.20 10.83 17.46
CA SER A 84 18.35 11.39 16.73
C SER A 84 19.66 11.31 17.52
N ASP A 85 19.56 11.30 18.85
CA ASP A 85 20.70 11.30 19.77
C ASP A 85 21.13 9.90 20.24
N SER A 86 20.36 8.85 19.90
CA SER A 86 20.71 7.48 20.25
C SER A 86 21.79 6.91 19.33
N THR A 87 22.45 5.85 19.81
CA THR A 87 23.43 5.08 19.01
C THR A 87 22.75 3.96 18.24
N ILE A 88 23.39 3.46 17.17
CA ILE A 88 22.92 2.30 16.41
C ILE A 88 22.65 1.10 17.33
N GLU A 89 23.55 0.83 18.29
CA GLU A 89 23.38 -0.23 19.28
C GLU A 89 22.14 -0.04 20.16
N GLN A 90 21.94 1.19 20.65
CA GLN A 90 20.79 1.52 21.49
C GLN A 90 19.47 1.38 20.73
N GLU A 91 19.40 1.79 19.46
CA GLU A 91 18.21 1.61 18.64
C GLU A 91 17.89 0.14 18.36
N LEU A 92 18.90 -0.66 18.01
CA LEU A 92 18.69 -2.09 17.73
C LEU A 92 18.42 -2.91 19.00
N GLY A 93 18.96 -2.48 20.12
CA GLY A 93 18.70 -3.06 21.45
C GLY A 93 17.40 -2.56 22.08
N ARG A 94 16.75 -1.54 21.49
CA ARG A 94 15.46 -1.03 21.96
C ARG A 94 14.40 -2.11 21.77
N LYS A 95 14.07 -2.79 22.87
CA LYS A 95 13.03 -3.82 22.90
C LYS A 95 11.72 -3.23 22.36
N GLY A 96 10.99 -4.02 21.57
CA GLY A 96 9.69 -3.62 21.04
C GLY A 96 8.68 -3.30 22.15
N ARG A 97 7.68 -2.47 21.85
CA ARG A 97 6.65 -2.03 22.83
C ARG A 97 6.01 -3.18 23.60
N GLN A 98 5.76 -4.31 22.93
CA GLN A 98 5.18 -5.51 23.56
C GLN A 98 6.10 -6.16 24.60
N PHE A 99 7.43 -6.11 24.42
CA PHE A 99 8.35 -6.61 25.46
C PHE A 99 8.31 -5.74 26.70
N GLN A 100 8.20 -4.43 26.51
CA GLN A 100 8.09 -3.49 27.61
C GLN A 100 6.74 -3.64 28.33
N GLU A 101 5.64 -3.81 27.57
CA GLU A 101 4.32 -4.13 28.13
C GLU A 101 4.32 -5.47 28.89
N LEU A 102 4.99 -6.51 28.38
CA LEU A 102 5.18 -7.78 29.09
C LEU A 102 5.97 -7.60 30.39
N GLU A 103 7.07 -6.85 30.37
CA GLU A 103 7.88 -6.57 31.57
C GLU A 103 7.11 -5.72 32.59
N ASP A 104 6.36 -4.71 32.14
CA ASP A 104 5.51 -3.87 32.97
C ASP A 104 4.35 -4.67 33.59
N GLU A 105 3.75 -5.59 32.83
CA GLU A 105 2.67 -6.46 33.32
C GLU A 105 3.20 -7.47 34.34
N ILE A 106 4.33 -8.12 34.07
CA ILE A 106 5.04 -8.97 35.03
C ILE A 106 5.35 -8.20 36.32
N ALA A 107 5.93 -7.01 36.20
CA ALA A 107 6.24 -6.16 37.36
C ALA A 107 4.97 -5.74 38.13
N SER A 108 3.85 -5.51 37.44
CA SER A 108 2.57 -5.19 38.08
C SER A 108 2.00 -6.36 38.88
N ILE A 109 2.14 -7.59 38.36
CA ILE A 109 1.71 -8.81 39.06
C ILE A 109 2.63 -9.06 40.25
N GLU A 110 3.94 -8.95 40.07
CA GLU A 110 4.93 -9.08 41.15
C GLU A 110 4.67 -8.08 42.28
N ALA A 111 4.34 -6.83 41.96
CA ALA A 111 3.99 -5.82 42.95
C ALA A 111 2.73 -6.20 43.75
N ARG A 112 1.74 -6.84 43.12
CA ARG A 112 0.54 -7.36 43.78
C ARG A 112 0.84 -8.58 44.65
N MET A 113 1.77 -9.44 44.25
CA MET A 113 2.18 -10.63 45.01
C MET A 113 2.85 -10.31 46.35
N VAL A 114 3.39 -9.09 46.51
CA VAL A 114 4.00 -8.62 47.76
C VAL A 114 2.96 -8.37 48.85
N ASP A 115 1.71 -8.05 48.48
CA ASP A 115 0.62 -7.78 49.43
C ASP A 115 -0.02 -9.10 49.91
N PRO A 116 -0.03 -9.41 51.22
CA PRO A 116 -0.71 -10.60 51.76
C PRO A 116 -2.20 -10.69 51.40
N ALA A 117 -2.87 -9.55 51.19
CA ALA A 117 -4.29 -9.51 50.81
C ALA A 117 -4.56 -10.08 49.42
N PHE A 118 -3.55 -10.18 48.56
CA PHE A 118 -3.67 -10.79 47.23
C PHE A 118 -4.11 -12.26 47.29
N TYR A 119 -3.61 -13.02 48.28
CA TYR A 119 -3.91 -14.44 48.44
C TYR A 119 -5.26 -14.72 49.11
N GLU A 120 -5.95 -13.67 49.59
CA GLU A 120 -7.30 -13.78 50.14
C GLU A 120 -8.38 -13.77 49.05
N GLY A 121 -8.03 -13.38 47.81
CA GLY A 121 -8.90 -13.37 46.63
C GLY A 121 -8.67 -14.53 45.66
N ASP A 122 -9.18 -14.38 44.43
CA ASP A 122 -9.02 -15.37 43.35
C ASP A 122 -7.66 -15.21 42.64
N TRP A 123 -6.61 -15.76 43.27
CA TRP A 123 -5.21 -15.60 42.84
C TRP A 123 -4.75 -16.66 41.84
N GLU A 124 -5.43 -17.81 41.76
CA GLU A 124 -5.04 -18.95 40.90
C GLU A 124 -4.97 -18.56 39.41
N PRO A 125 -5.98 -17.85 38.82
CA PRO A 125 -5.92 -17.42 37.42
C PRO A 125 -4.80 -16.40 37.16
N VAL A 126 -4.49 -15.55 38.13
CA VAL A 126 -3.43 -14.54 38.03
C VAL A 126 -2.05 -15.21 38.04
N MET A 127 -1.89 -16.26 38.84
CA MET A 127 -0.65 -17.05 38.87
C MET A 127 -0.45 -17.89 37.60
N GLU A 128 -1.53 -18.42 37.02
CA GLU A 128 -1.47 -19.10 35.72
C GLU A 128 -1.06 -18.13 34.60
N HIS A 129 -1.65 -16.93 34.57
CA HIS A 129 -1.26 -15.86 33.65
C HIS A 129 0.20 -15.43 33.85
N TYR A 130 0.64 -15.23 35.09
CA TYR A 130 2.03 -14.91 35.42
C TYR A 130 3.02 -15.99 34.92
N ALA A 131 2.69 -17.27 35.09
CA ALA A 131 3.51 -18.37 34.58
C ALA A 131 3.59 -18.36 33.04
N GLN A 132 2.50 -18.05 32.35
CA GLN A 132 2.48 -17.89 30.89
C GLN A 132 3.33 -16.69 30.43
N LEU A 133 3.24 -15.55 31.12
CA LEU A 133 4.04 -14.36 30.84
C LEU A 133 5.54 -14.62 31.04
N GLN A 134 5.93 -15.28 32.15
CA GLN A 134 7.32 -15.67 32.44
C GLN A 134 7.87 -16.67 31.41
N GLN A 135 7.06 -17.65 31.00
CA GLN A 135 7.44 -18.58 29.93
C GLN A 135 7.62 -17.86 28.59
N THR A 136 6.76 -16.89 28.29
CA THR A 136 6.85 -16.05 27.10
C THR A 136 8.10 -15.17 27.13
N LEU A 137 8.42 -14.55 28.27
CA LEU A 137 9.63 -13.75 28.47
C LEU A 137 10.90 -14.60 28.32
N ALA A 138 10.93 -15.79 28.94
CA ALA A 138 12.05 -16.73 28.84
C ALA A 138 12.26 -17.24 27.40
N ALA A 139 11.19 -17.47 26.64
CA ALA A 139 11.24 -17.79 25.22
C ALA A 139 11.69 -16.62 24.34
N SER A 140 11.69 -15.40 24.87
CA SER A 140 11.96 -14.16 24.14
C SER A 140 13.29 -13.50 24.54
N GLY A 141 13.87 -13.86 25.69
CA GLY A 141 14.96 -13.12 26.33
C GLY A 141 16.39 -13.67 26.18
N GLY A 142 16.70 -14.57 25.24
CA GLY A 142 18.02 -15.24 25.22
C GLY A 142 18.65 -15.56 23.87
N GLY A 143 18.09 -15.08 22.76
CA GLY A 143 18.68 -15.32 21.44
C GLY A 143 19.95 -14.49 21.19
N ASN A 144 20.74 -14.89 20.19
CA ASN A 144 21.88 -14.11 19.65
C ASN A 144 21.41 -12.83 18.92
N VAL A 145 20.69 -11.95 19.63
CA VAL A 145 20.12 -10.69 19.13
C VAL A 145 21.21 -9.84 18.49
N ALA A 146 22.38 -9.75 19.13
CA ALA A 146 23.54 -9.04 18.59
C ALA A 146 24.04 -9.64 17.26
N GLY A 147 24.09 -10.96 17.14
CA GLY A 147 24.48 -11.62 15.88
C GLY A 147 23.44 -11.50 14.77
N ILE A 148 22.16 -11.52 15.11
CA ILE A 148 21.05 -11.30 14.15
C ILE A 148 21.06 -9.85 13.68
N ALA A 149 21.19 -8.90 14.61
CA ALA A 149 21.31 -7.48 14.32
C ALA A 149 22.50 -7.23 13.38
N LYS A 150 23.67 -7.80 13.68
CA LYS A 150 24.85 -7.68 12.83
C LYS A 150 24.61 -8.25 11.43
N GLY A 151 24.03 -9.44 11.31
CA GLY A 151 23.72 -10.05 10.02
C GLY A 151 22.71 -9.24 9.19
N ILE A 152 21.72 -8.63 9.84
CA ILE A 152 20.74 -7.74 9.19
C ILE A 152 21.43 -6.45 8.71
N LEU A 153 22.28 -5.83 9.54
CA LEU A 153 23.03 -4.63 9.16
C LEU A 153 24.00 -4.90 8.00
N GLU A 154 24.70 -6.04 7.98
CA GLU A 154 25.56 -6.47 6.88
C GLU A 154 24.78 -6.57 5.56
N ARG A 155 23.59 -7.19 5.59
CA ARG A 155 22.73 -7.30 4.41
C ARG A 155 22.19 -5.95 3.93
N LEU A 156 21.94 -5.03 4.86
CA LEU A 156 21.48 -3.67 4.56
C LEU A 156 22.62 -2.70 4.18
N GLY A 157 23.88 -3.14 4.25
CA GLY A 157 25.06 -2.34 3.94
C GLY A 157 25.42 -1.29 5.00
N LEU A 158 24.97 -1.50 6.24
CA LEU A 158 25.22 -0.63 7.40
C LEU A 158 26.37 -1.12 8.29
N ASP A 159 27.03 -2.23 7.93
CA ASP A 159 28.14 -2.86 8.66
C ASP A 159 29.40 -1.99 8.77
N LYS A 160 29.54 -0.99 7.90
CA LYS A 160 30.67 -0.06 7.88
C LYS A 160 30.60 0.98 9.00
N HIS A 161 29.42 1.19 9.57
CA HIS A 161 29.20 2.15 10.64
C HIS A 161 29.44 1.46 11.98
N PRO A 162 30.23 2.07 12.89
CA PRO A 162 30.44 1.49 14.21
C PRO A 162 29.16 1.60 15.04
N MET A 163 28.91 0.60 15.90
CA MET A 163 27.64 0.46 16.64
C MET A 163 27.37 1.60 17.64
N ASP A 164 28.42 2.30 18.08
CA ASP A 164 28.39 3.47 18.97
C ASP A 164 28.17 4.81 18.22
N MET A 165 28.01 4.77 16.89
CA MET A 165 27.71 5.95 16.08
C MET A 165 26.30 6.47 16.38
N ALA A 166 26.17 7.80 16.50
CA ALA A 166 24.89 8.46 16.64
C ALA A 166 24.06 8.38 15.34
N VAL A 167 22.75 8.14 15.47
CA VAL A 167 21.82 7.95 14.34
C VAL A 167 21.72 9.20 13.45
N ASN A 168 21.81 10.40 14.02
CA ASN A 168 21.77 11.65 13.26
C ASN A 168 22.90 11.83 12.23
N LYS A 169 23.97 11.03 12.32
CA LYS A 169 25.07 11.03 11.35
C LYS A 169 24.82 10.14 10.13
N LEU A 170 23.81 9.28 10.18
CA LEU A 170 23.39 8.47 9.04
C LEU A 170 22.62 9.33 8.03
N SER A 171 22.77 9.03 6.75
CA SER A 171 21.91 9.64 5.71
C SER A 171 20.46 9.20 5.91
N GLY A 172 19.48 9.96 5.39
CA GLY A 172 18.06 9.61 5.52
C GLY A 172 17.72 8.20 4.98
N GLY A 173 18.41 7.76 3.92
CA GLY A 173 18.28 6.40 3.40
C GLY A 173 18.86 5.32 4.32
N GLU A 174 19.97 5.60 4.99
CA GLU A 174 20.56 4.71 5.99
C GLU A 174 19.72 4.66 7.28
N GLN A 175 19.17 5.80 7.70
CA GLN A 175 18.20 5.87 8.81
C GLN A 175 16.96 5.01 8.50
N ALA A 176 16.43 5.08 7.28
CA ALA A 176 15.33 4.22 6.85
C ALA A 176 15.68 2.72 6.95
N LYS A 177 16.89 2.33 6.54
CA LYS A 177 17.39 0.94 6.66
C LYS A 177 17.57 0.54 8.11
N LEU A 178 18.08 1.42 8.97
CA LEU A 178 18.24 1.15 10.40
C LEU A 178 16.89 0.96 11.10
N ALA A 179 15.90 1.79 10.77
CA ALA A 179 14.55 1.65 11.29
C ALA A 179 13.92 0.32 10.88
N LEU A 180 14.11 -0.10 9.63
CA LEU A 180 13.71 -1.42 9.17
C LEU A 180 14.45 -2.53 9.93
N ALA A 181 15.78 -2.42 10.08
CA ALA A 181 16.58 -3.38 10.82
C ALA A 181 16.05 -3.56 12.25
N ARG A 182 15.84 -2.46 12.98
CA ARG A 182 15.28 -2.45 14.35
C ARG A 182 13.99 -3.25 14.46
N GLN A 183 13.09 -3.08 13.50
CA GLN A 183 11.82 -3.80 13.48
C GLN A 183 11.99 -5.31 13.23
N LEU A 184 13.04 -5.72 12.51
CA LEU A 184 13.28 -7.09 12.11
C LEU A 184 14.14 -7.91 13.10
N VAL A 185 15.05 -7.26 13.85
CA VAL A 185 15.94 -7.94 14.82
C VAL A 185 15.15 -8.75 15.87
N GLY A 186 14.00 -8.24 16.29
CA GLY A 186 13.15 -8.84 17.33
C GLY A 186 12.20 -9.94 16.86
N LEU A 187 12.21 -10.32 15.57
CA LEU A 187 11.20 -11.23 15.02
C LEU A 187 11.42 -12.70 15.32
N ASN A 188 12.53 -13.06 15.95
CA ASN A 188 12.82 -14.47 16.22
C ASN A 188 11.80 -15.08 17.18
N GLY A 189 11.08 -16.08 16.64
CA GLY A 189 10.06 -16.81 17.37
C GLY A 189 8.72 -16.10 17.47
N ILE A 190 8.54 -14.95 16.80
CA ILE A 190 7.22 -14.39 16.55
C ILE A 190 6.41 -15.38 15.69
N ASP A 191 5.16 -15.61 16.06
CA ASP A 191 4.25 -16.53 15.36
C ASP A 191 3.47 -15.81 14.26
N VAL A 192 3.12 -14.54 14.45
CA VAL A 192 2.38 -13.72 13.47
C VAL A 192 2.99 -12.33 13.33
N ILE A 193 3.23 -11.87 12.12
CA ILE A 193 3.67 -10.50 11.85
C ILE A 193 2.62 -9.75 11.04
N PHE A 194 2.33 -8.53 11.46
CA PHE A 194 1.54 -7.56 10.74
C PHE A 194 2.44 -6.46 10.15
N LEU A 195 2.31 -6.20 8.85
CA LEU A 195 3.08 -5.19 8.13
C LEU A 195 2.13 -4.28 7.37
N ASP A 196 2.28 -2.96 7.55
CA ASP A 196 1.51 -1.96 6.81
C ASP A 196 2.44 -1.11 5.93
N GLU A 197 2.37 -1.32 4.62
CA GLU A 197 3.20 -0.70 3.57
C GLU A 197 4.72 -0.78 3.84
N PRO A 198 5.29 -1.99 3.97
CA PRO A 198 6.68 -2.15 4.40
C PRO A 198 7.70 -1.75 3.32
N THR A 199 7.30 -1.71 2.04
CA THR A 199 8.16 -1.36 0.89
C THR A 199 8.27 0.13 0.63
N ASN A 200 7.46 0.96 1.30
CA ASN A 200 7.49 2.40 1.07
C ASN A 200 8.86 2.99 1.41
N HIS A 201 9.34 3.89 0.55
CA HIS A 201 10.62 4.59 0.69
C HIS A 201 11.86 3.66 0.78
N LEU A 202 11.74 2.42 0.30
CA LEU A 202 12.87 1.50 0.17
C LEU A 202 13.44 1.55 -1.25
N ASP A 203 14.78 1.47 -1.35
CA ASP A 203 15.43 1.24 -2.63
C ASP A 203 15.23 -0.22 -3.09
N ILE A 204 15.43 -0.48 -4.38
CA ILE A 204 15.20 -1.81 -4.99
C ILE A 204 15.98 -2.91 -4.25
N GLN A 205 17.24 -2.65 -3.90
CA GLN A 205 18.10 -3.62 -3.20
C GLN A 205 17.56 -3.96 -1.80
N THR A 206 17.04 -2.97 -1.08
CA THR A 206 16.46 -3.14 0.25
C THR A 206 15.11 -3.86 0.15
N THR A 207 14.32 -3.57 -0.88
CA THR A 207 13.06 -4.27 -1.16
C THR A 207 13.31 -5.75 -1.49
N GLU A 208 14.25 -6.06 -2.38
CA GLU A 208 14.64 -7.44 -2.71
C GLU A 208 15.11 -8.21 -1.47
N TRP A 209 15.92 -7.56 -0.62
CA TRP A 209 16.34 -8.16 0.64
C TRP A 209 15.17 -8.42 1.59
N LEU A 210 14.23 -7.47 1.70
CA LEU A 210 13.03 -7.63 2.51
C LEU A 210 12.17 -8.79 1.97
N GLU A 211 12.01 -8.93 0.66
CA GLU A 211 11.32 -10.07 0.05
C GLU A 211 11.93 -11.40 0.48
N ASP A 212 13.25 -11.54 0.40
CA ASP A 212 13.98 -12.73 0.83
C ASP A 212 13.80 -12.99 2.33
N PHE A 213 13.88 -11.95 3.16
CA PHE A 213 13.65 -12.06 4.59
C PHE A 213 12.23 -12.57 4.88
N MET A 214 11.21 -11.97 4.26
CA MET A 214 9.81 -12.34 4.46
C MET A 214 9.51 -13.76 3.95
N ARG A 215 10.16 -14.20 2.87
CA ARG A 215 10.04 -15.59 2.38
C ARG A 215 10.61 -16.62 3.35
N THR A 216 11.67 -16.27 4.09
CA THR A 216 12.34 -17.17 5.04
C THR A 216 11.73 -17.15 6.43
N PHE A 217 10.96 -16.12 6.76
CA PHE A 217 10.21 -16.05 8.01
C PHE A 217 9.20 -17.20 8.11
N LYS A 218 9.24 -17.93 9.23
CA LYS A 218 8.48 -19.18 9.42
C LYS A 218 7.04 -18.97 9.92
N GLY A 219 6.79 -17.88 10.64
CA GLY A 219 5.45 -17.57 11.16
C GLY A 219 4.51 -17.06 10.07
N ALA A 220 3.26 -16.82 10.46
CA ALA A 220 2.26 -16.21 9.60
C ALA A 220 2.51 -14.71 9.40
N GLN A 221 2.09 -14.20 8.25
CA GLN A 221 2.36 -12.84 7.80
C GLN A 221 1.07 -12.24 7.24
N LEU A 222 0.69 -11.07 7.73
CA LEU A 222 -0.40 -10.24 7.19
C LEU A 222 0.20 -8.93 6.69
N ILE A 223 0.22 -8.75 5.38
CA ILE A 223 0.93 -7.68 4.69
C ILE A 223 -0.07 -6.82 3.96
N VAL A 224 -0.22 -5.55 4.35
CA VAL A 224 -0.83 -4.53 3.50
C VAL A 224 0.26 -3.93 2.64
N SER A 225 0.11 -3.97 1.32
CA SER A 225 1.06 -3.32 0.41
C SER A 225 0.39 -2.89 -0.89
N HIS A 226 0.85 -1.76 -1.44
CA HIS A 226 0.57 -1.32 -2.79
C HIS A 226 1.61 -1.77 -3.83
N ASP A 227 2.59 -2.58 -3.43
CA ASP A 227 3.61 -3.15 -4.32
C ASP A 227 3.19 -4.53 -4.82
N ARG A 228 2.78 -4.57 -6.10
CA ARG A 228 2.33 -5.79 -6.78
C ARG A 228 3.42 -6.82 -6.89
N TYR A 229 4.66 -6.39 -7.15
CA TYR A 229 5.79 -7.29 -7.29
C TYR A 229 6.09 -7.92 -5.94
N PHE A 230 6.16 -7.12 -4.88
CA PHE A 230 6.37 -7.61 -3.52
C PHE A 230 5.30 -8.65 -3.12
N LEU A 231 4.02 -8.34 -3.34
CA LEU A 231 2.91 -9.26 -3.03
C LEU A 231 2.96 -10.53 -3.89
N ASP A 232 3.36 -10.43 -5.16
CA ASP A 232 3.48 -11.59 -6.06
C ASP A 232 4.62 -12.53 -5.65
N GLN A 233 5.72 -11.95 -5.16
CA GLN A 233 6.87 -12.68 -4.68
C GLN A 233 6.57 -13.32 -3.32
N VAL A 234 6.15 -12.54 -2.32
CA VAL A 234 6.05 -13.00 -0.92
C VAL A 234 4.77 -13.79 -0.65
N CYS A 235 3.61 -13.29 -1.07
CA CYS A 235 2.32 -13.80 -0.61
C CYS A 235 1.89 -15.08 -1.33
N THR A 236 1.19 -15.95 -0.59
CA THR A 236 0.60 -17.20 -1.09
C THR A 236 -0.92 -17.21 -1.03
N ARG A 237 -1.50 -16.19 -0.41
CA ARG A 237 -2.93 -15.92 -0.33
C ARG A 237 -3.13 -14.41 -0.38
N ILE A 238 -4.17 -13.96 -1.07
CA ILE A 238 -4.56 -12.55 -1.11
C ILE A 238 -5.93 -12.40 -0.46
N VAL A 239 -6.11 -11.39 0.38
CA VAL A 239 -7.41 -11.00 0.93
C VAL A 239 -7.74 -9.64 0.36
N GLU A 240 -8.77 -9.59 -0.47
CA GLU A 240 -9.27 -8.34 -1.02
C GLU A 240 -10.32 -7.74 -0.09
N VAL A 241 -10.08 -6.53 0.41
CA VAL A 241 -11.05 -5.73 1.15
C VAL A 241 -11.79 -4.85 0.15
N ASP A 242 -13.06 -5.14 -0.08
CA ASP A 242 -13.93 -4.37 -0.97
C ASP A 242 -15.38 -4.39 -0.47
N ASN A 243 -16.08 -3.27 -0.63
CA ASN A 243 -17.46 -3.07 -0.18
C ASN A 243 -17.69 -3.50 1.28
N LEU A 244 -16.81 -3.05 2.18
CA LEU A 244 -16.80 -3.35 3.63
C LEU A 244 -16.53 -4.82 3.98
N ARG A 245 -16.29 -5.70 3.01
CA ARG A 245 -16.11 -7.15 3.21
C ARG A 245 -14.69 -7.57 2.82
N ALA A 246 -14.25 -8.69 3.38
CA ALA A 246 -12.98 -9.34 3.02
C ALA A 246 -13.23 -10.59 2.18
N TRP A 247 -12.53 -10.71 1.05
CA TRP A 247 -12.64 -11.80 0.09
C TRP A 247 -11.30 -12.53 -0.03
N PRO A 248 -11.18 -13.76 0.48
CA PRO A 248 -9.94 -14.51 0.40
C PRO A 248 -9.79 -15.20 -0.97
N TRP A 249 -8.60 -15.06 -1.56
CA TRP A 249 -8.20 -15.61 -2.85
C TRP A 249 -6.92 -16.43 -2.66
N LYS A 250 -6.91 -17.66 -3.18
CA LYS A 250 -5.73 -18.52 -3.08
C LYS A 250 -4.70 -18.16 -4.16
N GLY A 251 -3.43 -18.11 -3.79
CA GLY A 251 -2.35 -17.82 -4.71
C GLY A 251 -1.71 -16.46 -4.47
N ASN A 252 -0.71 -16.16 -5.29
CA ASN A 252 -0.03 -14.87 -5.28
C ASN A 252 -0.86 -13.79 -5.99
N TYR A 253 -0.36 -12.56 -6.04
CA TYR A 253 -1.08 -11.41 -6.59
C TYR A 253 -1.53 -11.61 -8.06
N SER A 254 -0.66 -12.12 -8.93
CA SER A 254 -0.99 -12.35 -10.35
C SER A 254 -2.08 -13.42 -10.52
N GLN A 255 -2.06 -14.45 -9.69
CA GLN A 255 -3.11 -15.48 -9.67
C GLN A 255 -4.43 -14.95 -9.15
N PHE A 256 -4.39 -14.07 -8.15
CA PHE A 256 -5.56 -13.35 -7.65
C PHE A 256 -6.22 -12.53 -8.76
N LEU A 257 -5.47 -11.72 -9.51
CA LEU A 257 -6.04 -10.90 -10.58
C LEU A 257 -6.78 -11.74 -11.63
N LYS A 258 -6.19 -12.86 -12.05
CA LYS A 258 -6.85 -13.79 -13.00
C LYS A 258 -8.13 -14.40 -12.44
N GLN A 259 -8.10 -14.80 -11.16
CA GLN A 259 -9.29 -15.35 -10.48
C GLN A 259 -10.39 -14.31 -10.32
N LYS A 260 -10.02 -13.08 -9.97
CA LYS A 260 -10.93 -11.95 -9.84
C LYS A 260 -11.60 -11.64 -11.17
N GLU A 261 -10.82 -11.50 -12.25
CA GLU A 261 -11.37 -11.24 -13.59
C GLU A 261 -12.35 -12.34 -14.03
N ALA A 262 -11.99 -13.61 -13.85
CA ALA A 262 -12.88 -14.73 -14.17
C ALA A 262 -14.15 -14.73 -13.30
N SER A 263 -14.03 -14.41 -12.02
CA SER A 263 -15.16 -14.30 -11.09
C SER A 263 -16.11 -13.17 -11.47
N GLU A 264 -15.56 -11.99 -11.80
CA GLU A 264 -16.33 -10.83 -12.27
C GLU A 264 -17.04 -11.11 -13.59
N ALA A 265 -16.37 -11.76 -14.54
CA ALA A 265 -16.98 -12.16 -15.82
C ALA A 265 -18.16 -13.12 -15.60
N SER A 266 -17.95 -14.15 -14.77
CA SER A 266 -19.00 -15.11 -14.42
C SER A 266 -20.18 -14.45 -13.70
N LEU A 267 -19.91 -13.51 -12.78
CA LEU A 267 -20.93 -12.73 -12.07
C LEU A 267 -21.72 -11.84 -13.05
N GLY A 268 -21.03 -11.20 -14.00
CA GLY A 268 -21.64 -10.43 -15.08
C GLY A 268 -22.57 -11.27 -15.95
N ASP A 269 -22.15 -12.47 -16.34
CA ASP A 269 -22.97 -13.40 -17.13
C ASP A 269 -24.21 -13.89 -16.38
N MET A 270 -24.09 -14.16 -15.08
CA MET A 270 -25.23 -14.51 -14.22
C MET A 270 -26.24 -13.37 -14.14
N ILE A 271 -25.76 -12.13 -13.91
CA ILE A 271 -26.59 -10.92 -13.88
C ILE A 271 -27.34 -10.75 -15.21
N ASN A 272 -26.62 -10.80 -16.33
CA ASN A 272 -27.20 -10.68 -17.68
C ASN A 272 -28.25 -11.77 -17.95
N THR A 273 -28.01 -13.00 -17.48
CA THR A 273 -28.95 -14.11 -17.64
C THR A 273 -30.25 -13.89 -16.84
N ILE A 274 -30.14 -13.43 -15.60
CA ILE A 274 -31.31 -13.12 -14.76
C ILE A 274 -32.08 -11.93 -15.32
N GLU A 275 -31.41 -10.88 -15.79
CA GLU A 275 -32.05 -9.73 -16.44
C GLU A 275 -32.85 -10.13 -17.68
N LYS A 276 -32.25 -10.95 -18.56
CA LYS A 276 -32.95 -11.49 -19.75
C LYS A 276 -34.18 -12.31 -19.34
N LYS A 277 -34.08 -13.14 -18.29
CA LYS A 277 -35.23 -13.91 -17.76
C LYS A 277 -36.32 -13.01 -17.19
N ILE A 278 -35.96 -11.95 -16.46
CA ILE A 278 -36.92 -10.96 -15.96
C ILE A 278 -37.64 -10.27 -17.13
N GLN A 279 -36.91 -9.77 -18.13
CA GLN A 279 -37.49 -9.12 -19.31
C GLN A 279 -38.42 -10.05 -20.08
N SER A 280 -38.00 -11.28 -20.36
CA SER A 280 -38.82 -12.32 -21.00
C SER A 280 -40.12 -12.58 -20.22
N THR A 281 -40.02 -12.75 -18.90
CA THR A 281 -41.17 -13.05 -18.04
C THR A 281 -42.13 -11.86 -17.96
N MET A 282 -41.62 -10.62 -17.89
CA MET A 282 -42.42 -9.39 -17.94
C MET A 282 -43.13 -9.20 -19.28
N GLY A 283 -42.46 -9.54 -20.39
CA GLY A 283 -43.06 -9.55 -21.73
C GLY A 283 -44.21 -10.54 -21.83
N ALA A 284 -44.01 -11.78 -21.38
CA ALA A 284 -45.06 -12.79 -21.33
C ALA A 284 -46.24 -12.38 -20.45
N LEU A 285 -45.97 -11.75 -19.30
CA LEU A 285 -46.98 -11.25 -18.38
C LEU A 285 -47.81 -10.11 -18.99
N SER A 286 -47.16 -9.20 -19.71
CA SER A 286 -47.82 -8.12 -20.46
C SER A 286 -48.75 -8.68 -21.55
N GLN A 287 -48.32 -9.72 -22.27
CA GLN A 287 -49.16 -10.40 -23.26
C GLN A 287 -50.37 -11.08 -22.62
N MET A 288 -50.19 -11.76 -21.47
CA MET A 288 -51.30 -12.40 -20.75
C MET A 288 -52.34 -11.39 -20.23
N LYS A 289 -51.88 -10.24 -19.72
CA LYS A 289 -52.77 -9.14 -19.32
C LYS A 289 -53.55 -8.59 -20.52
N ARG A 290 -52.91 -8.40 -21.67
CA ARG A 290 -53.59 -7.97 -22.92
C ARG A 290 -54.61 -8.98 -23.43
N ALA A 291 -54.42 -10.27 -23.15
CA ALA A 291 -55.34 -11.34 -23.50
C ALA A 291 -56.48 -11.57 -22.48
N ASN A 292 -56.68 -10.66 -21.50
CA ASN A 292 -57.69 -10.76 -20.43
C ASN A 292 -57.67 -12.07 -19.63
N LYS A 293 -56.53 -12.78 -19.58
CA LYS A 293 -56.38 -14.01 -18.79
C LYS A 293 -56.04 -13.66 -17.34
N TYR A 294 -57.04 -13.48 -16.49
CA TYR A 294 -56.83 -13.30 -15.04
C TYR A 294 -56.88 -14.65 -14.34
N ASP A 295 -55.71 -15.26 -14.13
CA ASP A 295 -55.60 -16.60 -13.54
C ASP A 295 -54.43 -16.68 -12.52
N LYS A 296 -54.39 -17.74 -11.69
CA LYS A 296 -53.33 -18.03 -10.70
C LYS A 296 -51.92 -17.96 -11.29
N SER A 297 -51.78 -18.22 -12.59
CA SER A 297 -50.54 -18.11 -13.37
C SER A 297 -49.93 -16.69 -13.38
N ILE A 298 -50.75 -15.63 -13.39
CA ILE A 298 -50.25 -14.24 -13.35
C ILE A 298 -49.64 -13.92 -11.97
N SER A 299 -50.30 -14.34 -10.90
CA SER A 299 -49.80 -14.14 -9.53
C SER A 299 -48.49 -14.90 -9.31
N ALA A 300 -48.40 -16.15 -9.79
CA ALA A 300 -47.16 -16.94 -9.74
C ALA A 300 -45.99 -16.27 -10.49
N LYS A 301 -46.23 -15.71 -11.68
CA LYS A 301 -45.20 -15.00 -12.45
C LYS A 301 -44.77 -13.68 -11.81
N HIS A 302 -45.67 -12.91 -11.18
CA HIS A 302 -45.28 -11.72 -10.40
C HIS A 302 -44.34 -12.11 -9.26
N LYS A 303 -44.71 -13.13 -8.47
CA LYS A 303 -43.87 -13.62 -7.36
C LYS A 303 -42.52 -14.14 -7.84
N MET A 304 -42.46 -14.75 -9.02
CA MET A 304 -41.20 -15.18 -9.64
C MET A 304 -40.32 -13.98 -10.03
N ILE A 305 -40.90 -12.95 -10.65
CA ILE A 305 -40.18 -11.71 -11.00
C ILE A 305 -39.63 -11.05 -9.74
N GLU A 306 -40.43 -10.94 -8.67
CA GLU A 306 -40.02 -10.34 -7.40
C GLU A 306 -38.82 -11.06 -6.78
N ARG A 307 -38.83 -12.41 -6.76
CA ARG A 307 -37.69 -13.22 -6.31
C ARG A 307 -36.44 -12.99 -7.16
N MET A 308 -36.58 -13.01 -8.49
CA MET A 308 -35.47 -12.75 -9.40
C MET A 308 -34.93 -11.32 -9.25
N GLN A 309 -35.77 -10.33 -8.94
CA GLN A 309 -35.34 -8.96 -8.65
C GLN A 309 -34.56 -8.86 -7.34
N GLN A 310 -34.96 -9.60 -6.30
CA GLN A 310 -34.20 -9.69 -5.05
C GLN A 310 -32.84 -10.36 -5.26
N GLU A 311 -32.80 -11.46 -6.01
CA GLU A 311 -31.57 -12.15 -6.40
C GLU A 311 -30.65 -11.23 -7.22
N LEU A 312 -31.20 -10.53 -8.21
CA LEU A 312 -30.47 -9.55 -9.02
C LEU A 312 -29.89 -8.42 -8.15
N LYS A 313 -30.65 -7.92 -7.17
CA LYS A 313 -30.17 -6.91 -6.22
C LYS A 313 -29.00 -7.43 -5.39
N ALA A 314 -29.06 -8.67 -4.91
CA ALA A 314 -27.99 -9.29 -4.14
C ALA A 314 -26.72 -9.52 -4.98
N LEU A 315 -26.87 -9.98 -6.24
CA LEU A 315 -25.73 -10.18 -7.15
C LEU A 315 -25.08 -8.85 -7.54
N ARG A 316 -25.88 -7.82 -7.84
CA ARG A 316 -25.36 -6.48 -8.15
C ARG A 316 -24.62 -5.85 -6.97
N ALA A 317 -25.01 -6.16 -5.73
CA ALA A 317 -24.29 -5.70 -4.53
C ALA A 317 -22.89 -6.35 -4.39
N ARG A 318 -22.64 -7.48 -5.04
CA ARG A 318 -21.32 -8.15 -5.10
C ARG A 318 -20.45 -7.68 -6.26
N MET A 319 -21.01 -6.96 -7.23
CA MET A 319 -20.23 -6.44 -8.35
C MET A 319 -19.36 -5.27 -7.87
N PRO A 320 -18.04 -5.29 -8.12
CA PRO A 320 -17.21 -4.13 -7.88
C PRO A 320 -17.66 -2.99 -8.80
N LYS A 321 -17.65 -1.76 -8.27
CA LYS A 321 -17.99 -0.57 -9.04
C LYS A 321 -16.89 -0.30 -10.06
N LYS A 322 -17.07 -0.75 -11.31
CA LYS A 322 -16.12 -0.47 -12.40
C LYS A 322 -16.01 1.04 -12.62
N ARG A 323 -14.82 1.59 -12.37
CA ARG A 323 -14.47 2.97 -12.75
C ARG A 323 -14.14 2.97 -14.25
N LYS A 324 -14.49 4.06 -14.94
CA LYS A 324 -14.24 4.17 -16.39
C LYS A 324 -12.74 4.39 -16.64
N ASN A 325 -12.12 3.53 -17.46
CA ASN A 325 -10.73 3.70 -17.89
C ASN A 325 -10.50 5.03 -18.62
N LEU A 326 -9.25 5.48 -18.62
CA LEU A 326 -8.81 6.73 -19.21
C LEU A 326 -8.03 6.42 -20.49
N VAL A 327 -8.62 6.76 -21.64
CA VAL A 327 -7.83 6.96 -22.85
C VAL A 327 -7.47 8.43 -22.88
N PHE A 328 -6.26 8.78 -22.46
CA PHE A 328 -5.66 10.05 -22.87
C PHE A 328 -5.01 9.83 -24.24
N SER A 329 -5.45 10.57 -25.24
CA SER A 329 -4.64 10.82 -26.43
C SER A 329 -3.73 11.99 -26.09
N LEU A 330 -2.53 11.69 -25.60
CA LEU A 330 -1.49 12.69 -25.42
C LEU A 330 -0.87 12.89 -26.80
N GLU A 331 -1.26 13.95 -27.48
CA GLU A 331 -0.61 14.36 -28.73
C GLU A 331 0.69 15.08 -28.34
N ALA A 332 1.83 14.39 -28.37
CA ALA A 332 3.10 15.08 -28.23
C ALA A 332 3.25 16.08 -29.39
N THR A 333 3.63 17.30 -29.06
CA THR A 333 3.88 18.37 -30.02
C THR A 333 4.97 17.90 -31.00
N ASP A 334 4.60 17.70 -32.26
CA ASP A 334 5.38 16.97 -33.28
C ASP A 334 6.63 17.72 -33.81
N LYS A 335 7.19 18.62 -33.00
CA LYS A 335 8.27 19.56 -33.39
C LYS A 335 9.64 19.26 -32.78
N GLY A 336 9.84 18.07 -32.21
CA GLY A 336 11.14 17.66 -31.65
C GLY A 336 12.09 17.06 -32.68
N SER A 337 13.39 17.36 -32.58
CA SER A 337 14.46 16.60 -33.24
C SER A 337 14.47 15.14 -32.76
N MET A 338 15.05 14.23 -33.55
CA MET A 338 15.19 12.80 -33.16
C MET A 338 16.01 12.63 -31.88
N ASP A 339 17.01 13.50 -31.68
CA ASP A 339 17.82 13.59 -30.47
C ASP A 339 17.20 14.66 -29.56
N VAL A 340 16.93 14.32 -28.30
CA VAL A 340 16.23 15.18 -27.33
C VAL A 340 17.19 15.75 -26.30
N LEU A 341 18.04 14.89 -25.72
CA LEU A 341 18.98 15.24 -24.67
C LEU A 341 20.29 14.48 -24.88
N MET A 342 21.42 15.17 -24.72
CA MET A 342 22.75 14.56 -24.70
C MET A 342 23.57 15.07 -23.52
N ILE A 343 24.20 14.15 -22.81
CA ILE A 343 25.22 14.41 -21.81
C ILE A 343 26.47 13.64 -22.25
N GLU A 344 27.62 14.31 -22.36
CA GLU A 344 28.91 13.68 -22.64
C GLU A 344 29.90 13.98 -21.51
N ASP A 345 30.47 12.92 -20.93
CA ASP A 345 31.48 13.00 -19.86
C ASP A 345 31.07 13.92 -18.68
N GLY A 346 29.78 14.00 -18.40
CA GLY A 346 29.20 14.84 -17.37
C GLY A 346 29.70 14.47 -15.98
N THR A 347 30.25 15.45 -15.27
CA THR A 347 30.73 15.30 -13.89
C THR A 347 30.09 16.35 -12.99
N MET A 348 29.62 15.92 -11.82
CA MET A 348 29.00 16.78 -10.80
C MET A 348 29.41 16.36 -9.40
N THR A 349 29.82 17.34 -8.60
CA THR A 349 30.28 17.21 -7.21
C THR A 349 29.55 18.24 -6.35
N PHE A 350 29.02 17.84 -5.20
CA PHE A 350 28.54 18.83 -4.23
C PHE A 350 29.69 19.34 -3.37
N GLU A 351 29.60 20.60 -2.96
CA GLU A 351 30.51 21.18 -1.99
C GLU A 351 30.55 20.33 -0.71
N GLY A 352 31.74 19.92 -0.29
CA GLY A 352 31.95 19.07 0.89
C GLY A 352 31.99 17.57 0.63
N LEU A 353 31.74 17.09 -0.59
CA LEU A 353 31.97 15.70 -0.97
C LEU A 353 33.37 15.51 -1.58
N GLU A 354 34.12 14.52 -1.08
CA GLU A 354 35.43 14.15 -1.68
C GLU A 354 35.30 13.42 -3.02
N ARG A 355 34.12 12.86 -3.30
CA ARG A 355 33.85 12.09 -4.53
C ARG A 355 32.70 12.71 -5.32
N PRO A 356 32.84 12.81 -6.65
CA PRO A 356 31.76 13.29 -7.50
C PRO A 356 30.57 12.32 -7.45
N ILE A 357 29.35 12.87 -7.39
CA ILE A 357 28.11 12.07 -7.46
C ILE A 357 27.92 11.51 -8.87
N LEU A 358 28.20 12.32 -9.89
CA LEU A 358 28.26 11.88 -11.28
C LEU A 358 29.70 12.02 -11.75
N LYS A 359 30.29 10.95 -12.28
CA LYS A 359 31.67 10.95 -12.76
C LYS A 359 31.74 10.49 -14.21
N LYS A 360 32.02 11.43 -15.12
CA LYS A 360 32.14 11.16 -16.57
C LYS A 360 31.00 10.31 -17.12
N GLN A 361 29.77 10.69 -16.77
CA GLN A 361 28.59 9.97 -17.23
C GLN A 361 28.16 10.51 -18.59
N SER A 362 27.86 9.60 -19.51
CA SER A 362 27.31 9.94 -20.82
C SER A 362 25.91 9.34 -20.98
N LEU A 363 24.96 10.13 -21.46
CA LEU A 363 23.57 9.76 -21.64
C LEU A 363 23.06 10.38 -22.93
N GLU A 364 22.42 9.58 -23.77
CA GLU A 364 21.74 10.04 -24.98
C GLU A 364 20.26 9.64 -24.87
N VAL A 365 19.35 10.57 -25.11
CA VAL A 365 17.90 10.33 -25.09
C VAL A 365 17.31 10.76 -26.43
N ARG A 366 16.57 9.85 -27.05
CA ARG A 366 15.91 10.06 -28.34
C ARG A 366 14.39 10.07 -28.20
N LYS A 367 13.71 10.60 -29.23
CA LYS A 367 12.25 10.64 -29.28
C LYS A 367 11.68 9.21 -29.16
N GLY A 368 10.77 9.02 -28.21
CA GLY A 368 10.09 7.74 -27.94
C GLY A 368 10.81 6.85 -26.92
N ASP A 369 12.00 7.23 -26.44
CA ASP A 369 12.70 6.47 -25.42
C ASP A 369 11.93 6.47 -24.09
N ARG A 370 11.93 5.32 -23.43
CA ARG A 370 11.39 5.12 -22.08
C ARG A 370 12.50 4.63 -21.19
N ILE A 371 13.09 5.55 -20.42
CA ILE A 371 14.32 5.29 -19.66
C ILE A 371 13.98 5.20 -18.17
N GLY A 372 14.24 4.02 -17.58
CA GLY A 372 14.16 3.83 -16.13
C GLY A 372 15.51 4.09 -15.46
N ILE A 373 15.59 5.09 -14.58
CA ILE A 373 16.79 5.37 -13.79
C ILE A 373 16.74 4.57 -12.49
N VAL A 374 17.59 3.55 -12.36
CA VAL A 374 17.65 2.64 -11.21
C VAL A 374 18.93 2.84 -10.41
N GLY A 375 18.87 2.58 -9.10
CA GLY A 375 20.00 2.79 -8.18
C GLY A 375 19.56 2.84 -6.71
N GLY A 376 20.51 2.85 -5.78
CA GLY A 376 20.22 3.05 -4.35
C GLY A 376 19.87 4.50 -4.02
N ASN A 377 19.30 4.73 -2.84
CA ASN A 377 19.07 6.09 -2.33
C ASN A 377 20.40 6.84 -2.18
N GLY A 378 20.43 8.12 -2.53
CA GLY A 378 21.63 8.95 -2.44
C GLY A 378 22.68 8.75 -3.55
N GLN A 379 22.42 7.90 -4.55
CA GLN A 379 23.35 7.73 -5.69
C GLN A 379 23.22 8.80 -6.79
N GLY A 380 22.44 9.86 -6.56
CA GLY A 380 22.35 10.99 -7.48
C GLY A 380 21.27 10.92 -8.56
N LYS A 381 20.23 10.09 -8.40
CA LYS A 381 19.09 10.04 -9.35
C LYS A 381 18.39 11.39 -9.47
N THR A 382 17.92 11.93 -8.34
CA THR A 382 17.32 13.25 -8.25
C THR A 382 18.29 14.34 -8.72
N THR A 383 19.59 14.19 -8.46
CA THR A 383 20.63 15.11 -8.94
C THR A 383 20.69 15.10 -10.47
N LEU A 384 20.66 13.93 -11.11
CA LEU A 384 20.63 13.81 -12.57
C LEU A 384 19.36 14.46 -13.14
N LEU A 385 18.18 14.21 -12.56
CA LEU A 385 16.94 14.84 -13.01
C LEU A 385 16.98 16.38 -12.87
N LYS A 386 17.53 16.90 -11.77
CA LYS A 386 17.74 18.35 -11.55
C LYS A 386 18.72 18.97 -12.54
N ILE A 387 19.75 18.23 -12.97
CA ILE A 387 20.66 18.67 -14.04
C ILE A 387 19.90 18.77 -15.37
N ILE A 388 19.08 17.77 -15.69
CA ILE A 388 18.29 17.77 -16.93
C ILE A 388 17.25 18.89 -16.93
N ASN A 389 16.61 19.13 -15.78
CA ASN A 389 15.66 20.23 -15.61
C ASN A 389 16.31 21.63 -15.63
N GLY A 390 17.64 21.71 -15.48
CA GLY A 390 18.40 22.95 -15.45
C GLY A 390 18.53 23.62 -14.07
N ASP A 391 18.04 22.98 -13.01
CA ASP A 391 18.16 23.46 -11.62
C ASP A 391 19.60 23.37 -11.10
N LEU A 392 20.36 22.40 -11.63
CA LEU A 392 21.77 22.19 -11.32
C LEU A 392 22.60 22.20 -12.60
N LYS A 393 23.85 22.66 -12.50
CA LYS A 393 24.81 22.65 -13.61
C LYS A 393 25.88 21.59 -13.36
N LEU A 394 26.37 20.98 -14.43
CA LEU A 394 27.56 20.12 -14.37
C LEU A 394 28.80 20.97 -14.05
N ASP A 395 29.75 20.37 -13.32
CA ASP A 395 31.08 20.95 -13.10
C ASP A 395 31.94 20.86 -14.36
N SER A 396 31.79 19.77 -15.12
CA SER A 396 32.48 19.52 -16.40
C SER A 396 31.71 18.52 -17.27
N GLY A 397 32.04 18.48 -18.55
CA GLY A 397 31.33 17.70 -19.58
C GLY A 397 30.50 18.60 -20.49
N VAL A 398 29.78 17.99 -21.43
CA VAL A 398 28.86 18.66 -22.35
C VAL A 398 27.43 18.27 -22.00
N PHE A 399 26.54 19.25 -21.94
CA PHE A 399 25.10 19.05 -21.81
C PHE A 399 24.42 19.80 -22.97
N ASP A 400 23.65 19.09 -23.78
CA ASP A 400 22.89 19.64 -24.88
C ASP A 400 21.43 19.18 -24.80
N LEU A 401 20.52 20.12 -24.96
CA LEU A 401 19.08 19.89 -24.94
C LEU A 401 18.49 20.45 -26.23
N ALA A 402 17.70 19.63 -26.92
CA ALA A 402 17.12 19.97 -28.21
C ALA A 402 16.30 21.28 -28.17
N PRO A 403 16.45 22.16 -29.17
CA PRO A 403 15.62 23.35 -29.28
C PRO A 403 14.13 22.99 -29.39
N GLY A 404 13.31 23.55 -28.51
CA GLY A 404 11.86 23.24 -28.45
C GLY A 404 11.51 22.05 -27.55
N CYS A 405 12.47 21.50 -26.79
CA CYS A 405 12.16 20.59 -25.71
C CYS A 405 11.45 21.33 -24.57
N GLU A 406 10.24 20.89 -24.21
CA GLU A 406 9.46 21.34 -23.06
C GLU A 406 9.47 20.24 -22.01
N ILE A 407 10.14 20.53 -20.89
CA ILE A 407 10.36 19.58 -19.81
C ILE A 407 9.21 19.66 -18.82
N GLY A 408 8.50 18.56 -18.65
CA GLY A 408 7.56 18.35 -17.56
C GLY A 408 8.24 17.64 -16.42
N TYR A 409 8.36 18.28 -15.25
CA TYR A 409 9.02 17.68 -14.09
C TYR A 409 8.05 17.38 -12.93
N PHE A 410 7.93 16.09 -12.58
CA PHE A 410 7.27 15.64 -11.36
C PHE A 410 8.26 15.65 -10.19
N HIS A 411 8.20 16.70 -9.37
CA HIS A 411 9.05 16.85 -8.19
C HIS A 411 8.43 16.17 -6.96
N GLN A 412 9.25 15.53 -6.13
CA GLN A 412 8.83 14.86 -4.88
C GLN A 412 8.08 15.80 -3.91
N ASP A 413 8.57 17.04 -3.77
CA ASP A 413 7.94 18.07 -2.92
C ASP A 413 6.67 18.72 -3.52
N HIS A 414 6.25 18.31 -4.72
CA HIS A 414 5.13 18.89 -5.46
C HIS A 414 5.21 20.43 -5.61
N ALA A 415 6.43 20.98 -5.68
CA ALA A 415 6.70 22.42 -5.72
C ALA A 415 6.05 23.15 -6.91
N THR A 416 5.59 22.41 -7.93
CA THR A 416 4.92 22.93 -9.13
C THR A 416 3.44 23.27 -8.92
N LEU A 417 2.88 22.99 -7.73
CA LEU A 417 1.50 23.25 -7.35
C LEU A 417 1.36 24.59 -6.61
N ASP A 418 0.24 25.27 -6.85
CA ASP A 418 -0.16 26.43 -6.05
C ASP A 418 -1.09 25.98 -4.92
N PHE A 419 -0.54 25.88 -3.71
CA PHE A 419 -1.27 25.38 -2.54
C PHE A 419 -2.48 26.23 -2.14
N SER A 420 -2.61 27.45 -2.68
CA SER A 420 -3.74 28.33 -2.41
C SER A 420 -4.98 27.99 -3.24
N LEU A 421 -4.81 27.26 -4.35
CA LEU A 421 -5.85 26.88 -5.29
C LEU A 421 -6.44 25.50 -4.97
N SER A 422 -7.67 25.27 -5.44
CA SER A 422 -8.30 23.96 -5.50
C SER A 422 -7.86 23.18 -6.75
N PRO A 423 -8.04 21.84 -6.78
CA PRO A 423 -7.72 21.04 -7.97
C PRO A 423 -8.39 21.54 -9.26
N VAL A 424 -9.63 22.05 -9.20
CA VAL A 424 -10.29 22.64 -10.37
C VAL A 424 -9.59 23.90 -10.81
N GLU A 425 -9.38 24.86 -9.90
CA GLU A 425 -8.78 26.15 -10.21
C GLU A 425 -7.36 25.98 -10.77
N GLN A 426 -6.62 24.98 -10.26
CA GLN A 426 -5.29 24.63 -10.75
C GLN A 426 -5.33 24.18 -12.22
N ILE A 427 -6.28 23.32 -12.59
CA ILE A 427 -6.41 22.83 -13.96
C ILE A 427 -7.02 23.88 -14.88
N GLU A 428 -8.00 24.65 -14.41
CA GLU A 428 -8.63 25.74 -15.16
C GLU A 428 -7.60 26.83 -15.51
N LYS A 429 -6.67 27.12 -14.60
CA LYS A 429 -5.54 28.03 -14.85
C LYS A 429 -4.57 27.48 -15.90
N LEU A 430 -4.37 26.17 -15.94
CA LEU A 430 -3.49 25.51 -16.91
C LEU A 430 -4.15 25.39 -18.30
N ARG A 431 -5.41 24.97 -18.34
CA ARG A 431 -6.21 24.72 -19.55
C ARG A 431 -7.50 25.54 -19.50
N PRO A 432 -7.45 26.85 -19.78
CA PRO A 432 -8.64 27.70 -19.83
C PRO A 432 -9.66 27.29 -20.91
N ASP A 433 -9.24 26.46 -21.85
CA ASP A 433 -10.06 25.87 -22.91
C ASP A 433 -10.95 24.71 -22.42
N PHE A 434 -10.64 24.10 -21.28
CA PHE A 434 -11.43 23.01 -20.72
C PHE A 434 -12.71 23.52 -20.06
N GLN A 435 -13.83 22.85 -20.31
CA GLN A 435 -15.06 23.12 -19.56
C GLN A 435 -15.00 22.49 -18.17
N TYR A 436 -15.69 23.10 -17.21
CA TYR A 436 -15.77 22.59 -15.83
C TYR A 436 -16.19 21.09 -15.75
N GLY A 437 -17.05 20.64 -16.65
CA GLY A 437 -17.45 19.24 -16.75
C GLY A 437 -16.28 18.29 -17.09
N ASP A 438 -15.41 18.72 -18.01
CA ASP A 438 -14.24 17.95 -18.45
C ASP A 438 -13.16 17.92 -17.37
N ILE A 439 -12.93 19.06 -16.69
CA ILE A 439 -12.03 19.15 -15.54
C ILE A 439 -12.48 18.21 -14.42
N ARG A 440 -13.77 18.22 -14.08
CA ARG A 440 -14.33 17.28 -13.08
C ARG A 440 -14.24 15.84 -13.52
N ALA A 441 -14.42 15.55 -14.81
CA ALA A 441 -14.26 14.20 -15.32
C ALA A 441 -12.80 13.72 -15.17
N ALA A 442 -11.83 14.56 -15.51
CA ALA A 442 -10.39 14.27 -15.36
C ALA A 442 -10.02 14.05 -13.87
N LEU A 443 -10.41 14.97 -12.99
CA LEU A 443 -10.20 14.85 -11.55
C LEU A 443 -10.90 13.61 -10.95
N GLY A 444 -12.14 13.34 -11.34
CA GLY A 444 -12.88 12.16 -10.86
C GLY A 444 -12.20 10.85 -11.25
N ARG A 445 -11.48 10.81 -12.38
CA ARG A 445 -10.70 9.64 -12.81
C ARG A 445 -9.38 9.47 -12.03
N PHE A 446 -8.76 10.58 -11.61
CA PHE A 446 -7.71 10.60 -10.58
C PHE A 446 -8.26 10.45 -9.14
N GLN A 447 -9.51 9.98 -9.03
CA GLN A 447 -10.20 9.61 -7.80
C GLN A 447 -10.45 10.75 -6.82
N PHE A 448 -10.59 11.97 -7.32
CA PHE A 448 -11.09 13.07 -6.51
C PHE A 448 -12.60 12.94 -6.33
N SER A 449 -13.04 12.98 -5.07
CA SER A 449 -14.44 13.07 -4.69
C SER A 449 -15.01 14.44 -5.05
N GLY A 450 -16.33 14.55 -5.12
CA GLY A 450 -16.99 15.82 -5.47
C GLY A 450 -16.64 17.00 -4.54
N GLU A 451 -16.30 16.72 -3.28
CA GLU A 451 -15.90 17.72 -2.27
C GLU A 451 -14.41 18.07 -2.36
N GLN A 452 -13.55 17.07 -2.61
CA GLN A 452 -12.11 17.27 -2.74
C GLN A 452 -11.76 18.18 -3.92
N VAL A 453 -12.52 18.07 -5.00
CA VAL A 453 -12.39 18.88 -6.23
C VAL A 453 -12.40 20.39 -5.95
N THR A 454 -13.11 20.84 -4.91
CA THR A 454 -13.21 22.26 -4.52
C THR A 454 -12.40 22.61 -3.27
N THR A 455 -11.75 21.63 -2.65
CA THR A 455 -10.94 21.83 -1.44
C THR A 455 -9.58 22.38 -1.80
N LYS A 456 -9.04 23.31 -1.00
CA LYS A 456 -7.70 23.89 -1.27
C LYS A 456 -6.61 22.84 -1.13
N LEU A 457 -5.61 22.91 -2.01
CA LEU A 457 -4.46 21.99 -2.01
C LEU A 457 -3.71 21.96 -0.66
N SER A 458 -3.64 23.10 0.05
CA SER A 458 -3.06 23.17 1.41
C SER A 458 -3.75 22.30 2.46
N GLN A 459 -5.01 21.89 2.22
CA GLN A 459 -5.80 21.03 3.11
C GLN A 459 -5.83 19.57 2.64
N LEU A 460 -5.37 19.29 1.43
CA LEU A 460 -5.27 17.94 0.88
C LEU A 460 -4.03 17.23 1.43
N SER A 461 -4.09 15.90 1.53
CA SER A 461 -2.99 15.02 1.87
C SER A 461 -1.89 15.02 0.81
N GLY A 462 -0.69 14.55 1.17
CA GLY A 462 0.44 14.43 0.22
C GLY A 462 0.12 13.59 -1.02
N GLY A 463 -0.60 12.47 -0.85
CA GLY A 463 -1.01 11.61 -1.97
C GLY A 463 -2.07 12.25 -2.87
N GLU A 464 -3.02 13.01 -2.30
CA GLU A 464 -3.96 13.78 -3.11
C GLU A 464 -3.23 14.88 -3.90
N ARG A 465 -2.30 15.60 -3.28
CA ARG A 465 -1.46 16.59 -3.99
C ARG A 465 -0.67 15.94 -5.12
N ALA A 466 -0.07 14.77 -4.88
CA ALA A 466 0.65 14.01 -5.90
C ALA A 466 -0.22 13.72 -7.12
N ARG A 467 -1.49 13.31 -6.90
CA ARG A 467 -2.43 13.05 -8.00
C ARG A 467 -2.80 14.32 -8.78
N VAL A 468 -2.92 15.48 -8.13
CA VAL A 468 -3.13 16.75 -8.84
C VAL A 468 -1.89 17.14 -9.64
N ALA A 469 -0.70 17.05 -9.05
CA ALA A 469 0.55 17.35 -9.73
C ALA A 469 0.75 16.47 -10.97
N LEU A 470 0.39 15.19 -10.85
CA LEU A 470 0.48 14.26 -11.96
C LEU A 470 -0.52 14.55 -13.06
N LEU A 471 -1.78 14.81 -12.71
CA LEU A 471 -2.79 15.22 -13.70
C LEU A 471 -2.39 16.53 -14.39
N LYS A 472 -1.86 17.50 -13.63
CA LYS A 472 -1.33 18.75 -14.19
C LYS A 472 -0.22 18.46 -15.20
N LEU A 473 0.75 17.64 -14.84
CA LEU A 473 1.87 17.25 -15.71
C LEU A 473 1.42 16.57 -17.01
N LEU A 474 0.39 15.72 -16.92
CA LEU A 474 -0.19 15.02 -18.07
C LEU A 474 -1.05 15.95 -18.95
N LEU A 475 -1.56 17.07 -18.41
CA LEU A 475 -2.34 18.05 -19.17
C LEU A 475 -1.48 19.16 -19.77
N GLU A 476 -0.25 19.32 -19.30
CA GLU A 476 0.79 20.17 -19.88
C GLU A 476 1.27 19.58 -21.22
N GLU A 477 1.54 20.42 -22.21
CA GLU A 477 2.04 20.02 -23.54
C GLU A 477 3.56 19.77 -23.54
N ASN A 478 4.03 18.98 -22.57
CA ASN A 478 5.44 18.63 -22.44
C ASN A 478 5.84 17.55 -23.47
N ASN A 479 7.11 17.53 -23.88
CA ASN A 479 7.68 16.51 -24.77
C ASN A 479 8.87 15.73 -24.16
N LEU A 480 9.31 16.12 -22.97
CA LEU A 480 10.21 15.33 -22.12
C LEU A 480 9.63 15.27 -20.70
N LEU A 481 9.25 14.08 -20.26
CA LEU A 481 8.73 13.87 -18.90
C LEU A 481 9.83 13.35 -17.98
N LEU A 482 10.14 14.13 -16.94
CA LEU A 482 11.01 13.74 -15.84
C LEU A 482 10.13 13.38 -14.65
N MET A 483 10.24 12.14 -14.17
CA MET A 483 9.45 11.67 -13.05
C MET A 483 10.35 11.16 -11.93
N ASP A 484 10.43 11.91 -10.82
CA ASP A 484 11.18 11.48 -9.64
C ASP A 484 10.25 10.73 -8.68
N GLU A 485 10.51 9.43 -8.51
CA GLU A 485 9.73 8.51 -7.66
C GLU A 485 8.19 8.68 -7.77
N PRO A 486 7.61 8.68 -8.98
CA PRO A 486 6.20 9.07 -9.19
C PRO A 486 5.21 8.16 -8.46
N THR A 487 5.62 6.93 -8.13
CA THR A 487 4.78 5.92 -7.49
C THR A 487 4.76 6.00 -5.96
N ASN A 488 5.66 6.75 -5.31
CA ASN A 488 5.85 6.69 -3.85
C ASN A 488 4.68 7.27 -3.05
N HIS A 489 3.88 8.15 -3.67
CA HIS A 489 2.71 8.74 -3.04
C HIS A 489 1.40 8.35 -3.74
N LEU A 490 1.48 7.40 -4.68
CA LEU A 490 0.33 6.88 -5.42
C LEU A 490 -0.06 5.51 -4.88
N ASP A 491 -1.34 5.35 -4.61
CA ASP A 491 -1.94 4.06 -4.29
C ASP A 491 -2.05 3.18 -5.53
N MET A 492 -2.29 1.88 -5.31
CA MET A 492 -2.38 0.91 -6.40
C MET A 492 -3.44 1.30 -7.45
N ASP A 493 -4.53 1.93 -7.02
CA ASP A 493 -5.62 2.35 -7.90
C ASP A 493 -5.30 3.63 -8.70
N SER A 494 -4.36 4.47 -8.24
CA SER A 494 -3.88 5.66 -8.99
C SER A 494 -2.63 5.36 -9.81
N LYS A 495 -1.89 4.30 -9.47
CA LYS A 495 -0.81 3.77 -10.31
C LYS A 495 -1.34 3.25 -11.64
N ASP A 496 -2.51 2.63 -11.67
CA ASP A 496 -3.11 2.11 -12.92
C ASP A 496 -3.43 3.19 -13.97
N PRO A 497 -4.17 4.28 -13.63
CA PRO A 497 -4.38 5.38 -14.57
C PRO A 497 -3.08 6.06 -15.01
N LEU A 498 -2.07 6.15 -14.12
CA LEU A 498 -0.76 6.67 -14.49
C LEU A 498 -0.06 5.76 -15.50
N GLU A 499 -0.02 4.45 -15.23
CA GLU A 499 0.60 3.47 -16.11
C GLU A 499 -0.08 3.48 -17.48
N GLU A 500 -1.42 3.50 -17.53
CA GLU A 500 -2.20 3.62 -18.75
C GLU A 500 -1.89 4.94 -19.50
N ALA A 501 -1.82 6.07 -18.79
CA ALA A 501 -1.48 7.37 -19.37
C ALA A 501 -0.06 7.37 -19.96
N LEU A 502 0.92 6.81 -19.25
CA LEU A 502 2.30 6.70 -19.73
C LEU A 502 2.43 5.74 -20.90
N ILE A 503 1.72 4.61 -20.92
CA ILE A 503 1.69 3.69 -22.07
C ILE A 503 1.18 4.42 -23.32
N ASN A 504 0.14 5.22 -23.18
CA ASN A 504 -0.47 5.97 -24.29
C ASN A 504 0.24 7.28 -24.63
N TYR A 505 1.25 7.70 -23.85
CA TYR A 505 2.08 8.86 -24.17
C TYR A 505 3.02 8.52 -25.34
N THR A 506 2.84 9.21 -26.47
CA THR A 506 3.56 8.98 -27.74
C THR A 506 4.11 10.27 -28.30
#